data_AF-A0A172ZDF5-F1
#
_entry.id   AF-A0A172ZDF5-F1
#
_cell.length_a   1.000
_cell.length_b   1.000
_cell.length_c   1.000
_cell.angle_alpha   90.00
_cell.angle_beta   90.00
_cell.angle_gamma   90.00
#
_symmetry.space_group_name_H-M   'P 1'
#
loop_
_entity.id
_entity.type
_entity.pdbx_description
1 polymer ?
#
loop_
_entity_poly.entity_id
_entity_poly.type
_entity_poly.pdbx_seq_one_letter_code
_entity_poly.pdbx_strand_id
1 'polypeptide(L)'
;MQSVSQLLDQYKIRFPARMEEKVQELVATGMIEMEARSHIRLKIAPGIMVDHLPTLDREVQQPISSQLRERFSYAGSWQDLGEHLLDPVQMSELMHRSHFREWITGMREHRQDSAPALYPDNQLSVLSVISEQDGDYTLLIWPEEPAEPQVWRYQGQQEQQFNDLADWLRWMNGIAT
;
A
#
# COMPACT_ATOMS: atom_id res chain seq x y z
N MET A 1 9.43 -20.46 0.94
CA MET A 1 8.76 -19.16 1.09
C MET A 1 8.44 -18.64 -0.31
N GLN A 2 7.22 -18.20 -0.58
CA GLN A 2 6.88 -17.60 -1.89
C GLN A 2 7.57 -16.24 -2.03
N SER A 3 8.08 -15.94 -3.22
CA SER A 3 8.67 -14.63 -3.52
C SER A 3 7.59 -13.57 -3.70
N VAL A 4 7.98 -12.30 -3.68
CA VAL A 4 7.04 -11.18 -3.87
C VAL A 4 6.42 -11.22 -5.27
N SER A 5 7.20 -11.52 -6.30
CA SER A 5 6.69 -11.66 -7.68
C SER A 5 5.66 -12.77 -7.78
N GLN A 6 5.89 -13.91 -7.11
CA GLN A 6 4.94 -15.03 -7.11
C GLN A 6 3.61 -14.66 -6.43
N LEU A 7 3.67 -13.88 -5.34
CA LEU A 7 2.48 -13.39 -4.65
C LEU A 7 1.72 -12.35 -5.46
N LEU A 8 2.44 -11.45 -6.16
CA LEU A 8 1.85 -10.47 -7.07
C LEU A 8 1.21 -11.14 -8.30
N ASP A 9 1.86 -12.15 -8.88
CA ASP A 9 1.30 -12.95 -9.97
C ASP A 9 0.00 -13.64 -9.55
N GLN A 10 -0.04 -14.25 -8.37
CA GLN A 10 -1.27 -14.85 -7.83
C GLN A 10 -2.37 -13.81 -7.65
N TYR A 11 -2.02 -12.65 -7.08
CA TYR A 11 -2.96 -11.55 -6.86
C TYR A 11 -3.55 -11.04 -8.18
N LYS A 12 -2.72 -10.95 -9.23
CA LYS A 12 -3.11 -10.61 -10.60
C LYS A 12 -4.05 -11.64 -11.21
N ILE A 13 -3.69 -12.92 -11.13
CA ILE A 13 -4.47 -14.02 -11.72
C ILE A 13 -5.88 -14.07 -11.12
N ARG A 14 -6.01 -13.72 -9.84
CA ARG A 14 -7.30 -13.68 -9.15
C ARG A 14 -8.12 -12.42 -9.39
N PHE A 15 -7.59 -11.41 -10.07
CA PHE A 15 -8.28 -10.15 -10.31
C PHE A 15 -9.69 -10.32 -10.92
N PRO A 16 -9.91 -11.15 -11.97
CA PRO A 16 -11.24 -11.30 -12.54
C PRO A 16 -12.29 -11.80 -11.53
N ALA A 17 -11.93 -12.75 -10.67
CA ALA A 17 -12.83 -13.25 -9.64
C ALA A 17 -13.14 -12.18 -8.57
N ARG A 18 -12.10 -11.49 -8.08
CA ARG A 18 -12.26 -10.40 -7.09
C ARG A 18 -13.07 -9.22 -7.66
N MET A 19 -12.91 -8.93 -8.95
CA MET A 19 -13.72 -7.93 -9.65
C MET A 19 -15.20 -8.33 -9.67
N GLU A 20 -15.54 -9.58 -10.03
CA GLU A 20 -16.93 -10.04 -10.01
C GLU A 20 -17.54 -9.96 -8.60
N GLU A 21 -16.80 -10.39 -7.57
CA GLU A 21 -17.22 -10.26 -6.17
C GLU A 21 -17.53 -8.80 -5.80
N LYS A 22 -16.65 -7.86 -6.18
CA LYS A 22 -16.85 -6.44 -5.90
C LYS A 22 -18.01 -5.83 -6.69
N VAL A 23 -18.20 -6.24 -7.94
CA VAL A 23 -19.36 -5.81 -8.74
C VAL A 23 -20.66 -6.25 -8.07
N GLN A 24 -20.75 -7.50 -7.59
CA GLN A 24 -21.94 -7.99 -6.89
C GLN A 24 -22.20 -7.22 -5.59
N GLU A 25 -21.15 -6.89 -4.83
CA GLU A 25 -21.27 -6.04 -3.63
C GLU A 25 -21.85 -4.67 -3.97
N LEU A 26 -21.32 -3.98 -4.99
CA LEU A 26 -21.79 -2.66 -5.42
C LEU A 26 -23.23 -2.71 -5.92
N VAL A 27 -23.59 -3.72 -6.71
CA VAL A 27 -24.97 -3.91 -7.19
C VAL A 27 -25.94 -4.14 -6.03
N ALA A 28 -25.53 -4.89 -5.00
CA ALA A 28 -26.34 -5.10 -3.80
C ALA A 28 -26.61 -3.79 -3.02
N THR A 29 -25.75 -2.77 -3.15
CA THR A 29 -25.99 -1.43 -2.59
C THR A 29 -26.93 -0.54 -3.43
N GLY A 30 -27.42 -1.05 -4.57
CA GLY A 30 -28.32 -0.33 -5.48
C GLY A 30 -27.63 0.33 -6.67
N MET A 31 -26.32 0.14 -6.85
CA MET A 31 -25.59 0.61 -8.03
C MET A 31 -25.97 -0.20 -9.27
N ILE A 32 -26.02 0.44 -10.43
CA ILE A 32 -26.25 -0.25 -11.70
C ILE A 32 -24.98 -1.04 -12.07
N GLU A 33 -25.11 -2.29 -12.49
CA GLU A 33 -23.95 -3.17 -12.79
C GLU A 33 -22.95 -2.54 -13.77
N MET A 34 -23.45 -1.88 -14.82
CA MET A 34 -22.60 -1.19 -15.81
C MET A 34 -21.76 -0.08 -15.17
N GLU A 35 -22.34 0.67 -14.23
CA GLU A 35 -21.64 1.71 -13.48
C GLU A 35 -20.59 1.07 -12.56
N ALA A 36 -20.96 0.04 -11.79
CA ALA A 36 -20.06 -0.70 -10.90
C ALA A 36 -18.82 -1.23 -11.65
N ARG A 37 -19.02 -1.85 -12.81
CA ARG A 37 -17.92 -2.34 -13.67
C ARG A 37 -17.04 -1.22 -14.20
N SER A 38 -17.59 -0.04 -14.47
CA SER A 38 -16.83 1.09 -15.01
C SER A 38 -15.80 1.65 -14.00
N HIS A 39 -16.08 1.51 -12.70
CA HIS A 39 -15.24 1.96 -11.60
C HIS A 39 -14.08 1.00 -11.27
N ILE A 40 -14.19 -0.27 -11.65
CA ILE A 40 -13.19 -1.28 -11.31
C ILE A 40 -12.24 -1.49 -12.49
N ARG A 41 -10.97 -1.14 -12.30
CA ARG A 41 -9.92 -1.37 -13.32
C ARG A 41 -8.63 -1.83 -12.67
N LEU A 42 -7.98 -2.79 -13.32
CA LEU A 42 -6.60 -3.14 -13.04
C LEU A 42 -5.69 -2.33 -13.96
N LYS A 43 -4.75 -1.58 -13.38
CA LYS A 43 -3.66 -0.94 -14.12
C LYS A 43 -2.35 -1.29 -13.44
N ILE A 44 -1.40 -1.79 -14.21
CA ILE A 44 -0.07 -2.16 -13.73
C ILE A 44 0.94 -1.43 -14.61
N ALA A 45 1.74 -0.55 -14.01
CA ALA A 45 2.82 0.12 -14.72
C ALA A 45 4.03 -0.82 -14.88
N PRO A 46 4.86 -0.62 -15.91
CA PRO A 46 6.09 -1.40 -16.09
C PRO A 46 6.98 -1.38 -14.85
N GLY A 47 7.71 -2.47 -14.64
CA GLY A 47 8.71 -2.56 -13.58
C GLY A 47 9.82 -1.51 -13.73
N ILE A 48 10.36 -1.07 -12.60
CA ILE A 48 11.41 -0.06 -12.51
C ILE A 48 12.52 -0.52 -11.56
N MET A 49 13.73 -0.05 -11.82
CA MET A 49 14.86 -0.23 -10.91
C MET A 49 14.95 0.96 -9.98
N VAL A 50 15.04 0.68 -8.67
CA VAL A 50 15.04 1.68 -7.61
C VAL A 50 16.02 1.22 -6.56
N ASP A 51 16.91 2.11 -6.12
CA ASP A 51 17.90 1.80 -5.08
C ASP A 51 17.49 2.33 -3.71
N HIS A 52 16.67 3.39 -3.68
CA HIS A 52 16.25 4.08 -2.46
C HIS A 52 14.78 4.49 -2.53
N LEU A 53 14.11 4.52 -1.39
CA LEU A 53 12.74 4.99 -1.24
C LEU A 53 12.69 6.29 -0.45
N PRO A 54 11.80 7.24 -0.82
CA PRO A 54 11.57 8.44 -0.03
C PRO A 54 10.96 8.07 1.34
N THR A 55 11.18 8.91 2.34
CA THR A 55 10.50 8.80 3.65
C THR A 55 9.60 10.01 3.89
N LEU A 56 8.90 10.06 5.02
CA LEU A 56 8.18 11.26 5.45
C LEU A 56 9.16 12.41 5.76
N ASP A 57 10.40 12.09 6.10
CA ASP A 57 11.49 13.08 6.13
C ASP A 57 12.00 13.32 4.69
N ARG A 58 11.95 14.57 4.24
CA ARG A 58 12.27 14.93 2.85
C ARG A 58 13.74 14.78 2.53
N GLU A 59 14.59 14.83 3.54
CA GLU A 59 16.04 14.77 3.38
C GLU A 59 16.57 13.34 3.53
N VAL A 60 15.72 12.40 3.98
CA VAL A 60 16.10 11.02 4.23
C VAL A 60 15.43 10.06 3.25
N GLN A 61 16.26 9.15 2.73
CA GLN A 61 15.82 8.03 1.92
C GLN A 61 16.29 6.73 2.57
N GLN A 62 15.47 5.68 2.45
CA GLN A 62 15.81 4.35 2.94
C GLN A 62 16.35 3.49 1.79
N PRO A 63 17.43 2.71 2.00
CA PRO A 63 17.88 1.75 1.00
C PRO A 63 16.79 0.71 0.74
N ILE A 64 16.63 0.31 -0.52
CA ILE A 64 15.60 -0.66 -0.89
C ILE A 64 15.91 -2.04 -0.31
N SER A 65 14.91 -2.66 0.31
CA SER A 65 15.00 -4.05 0.77
C SER A 65 14.85 -5.04 -0.39
N SER A 66 15.09 -6.33 -0.12
CA SER A 66 15.03 -7.36 -1.17
C SER A 66 13.61 -7.56 -1.70
N GLN A 67 12.62 -7.57 -0.80
CA GLN A 67 11.21 -7.74 -1.17
C GLN A 67 10.67 -6.51 -1.92
N LEU A 68 11.03 -5.31 -1.47
CA LEU A 68 10.65 -4.08 -2.19
C LEU A 68 11.28 -4.02 -3.57
N ARG A 69 12.56 -4.38 -3.71
CA ARG A 69 13.24 -4.43 -5.02
C ARG A 69 12.50 -5.36 -5.98
N GLU A 70 12.09 -6.53 -5.51
CA GLU A 70 11.29 -7.46 -6.30
C GLU A 70 9.93 -6.85 -6.69
N ARG A 71 9.22 -6.18 -5.77
CA ARG A 71 7.95 -5.50 -6.05
C ARG A 71 8.09 -4.44 -7.14
N PHE A 72 9.05 -3.53 -7.03
CA PHE A 72 9.24 -2.46 -8.01
C PHE A 72 9.75 -2.98 -9.35
N SER A 73 10.58 -4.03 -9.34
CA SER A 73 11.03 -4.70 -10.57
C SER A 73 9.89 -5.43 -11.29
N TYR A 74 8.90 -5.95 -10.55
CA TYR A 74 7.70 -6.55 -11.13
C TYR A 74 6.76 -5.49 -11.71
N ALA A 75 6.45 -4.45 -10.92
CA ALA A 75 5.57 -3.35 -11.33
C ALA A 75 5.99 -2.05 -10.65
N GLY A 76 6.09 -0.97 -11.42
CA GLY A 76 6.38 0.36 -10.88
C GLY A 76 5.26 0.88 -9.99
N SER A 77 4.01 0.81 -10.46
CA SER A 77 2.81 1.12 -9.70
C SER A 77 1.68 0.15 -10.07
N TRP A 78 0.71 0.00 -9.17
CA TRP A 78 -0.37 -0.95 -9.32
C TRP A 78 -1.68 -0.37 -8.77
N GLN A 79 -2.68 -0.20 -9.61
CA GLN A 79 -4.02 0.23 -9.24
C GLN A 79 -5.00 -0.93 -9.39
N ASP A 80 -5.68 -1.29 -8.30
CA ASP A 80 -6.59 -2.43 -8.21
C ASP A 80 -7.68 -2.22 -7.16
N LEU A 81 -8.95 -2.37 -7.57
CA LEU A 81 -10.13 -2.33 -6.68
C LEU A 81 -10.17 -1.15 -5.68
N GLY A 82 -9.67 0.00 -6.10
CA GLY A 82 -9.61 1.23 -5.27
C GLY A 82 -8.28 1.44 -4.57
N GLU A 83 -7.46 0.40 -4.41
CA GLU A 83 -6.12 0.53 -3.84
C GLU A 83 -5.07 0.83 -4.92
N HIS A 84 -4.20 1.79 -4.63
CA HIS A 84 -3.11 2.21 -5.48
C HIS A 84 -1.78 2.00 -4.74
N LEU A 85 -1.04 0.96 -5.12
CA LEU A 85 0.33 0.76 -4.70
C LEU A 85 1.22 1.67 -5.54
N LEU A 86 1.95 2.56 -4.86
CA LEU A 86 2.61 3.70 -5.47
C LEU A 86 4.00 3.35 -6.00
N ASP A 87 4.43 3.98 -7.09
CA ASP A 87 5.85 4.06 -7.44
C ASP A 87 6.58 5.10 -6.55
N PRO A 88 7.93 5.11 -6.47
CA PRO A 88 8.65 6.03 -5.59
C PRO A 88 8.42 7.52 -5.88
N VAL A 89 8.12 7.87 -7.13
CA VAL A 89 7.78 9.27 -7.49
C VAL A 89 6.43 9.62 -6.89
N GLN A 90 5.43 8.76 -7.08
CA GLN A 90 4.10 8.92 -6.50
C GLN A 90 4.12 8.91 -4.96
N MET A 91 4.94 8.06 -4.34
CA MET A 91 5.16 8.06 -2.89
C MET A 91 5.64 9.44 -2.42
N SER A 92 6.68 9.97 -3.06
CA SER A 92 7.24 11.29 -2.75
C SER A 92 6.19 12.39 -2.95
N GLU A 93 5.49 12.41 -4.09
CA GLU A 93 4.46 13.40 -4.38
C GLU A 93 3.35 13.42 -3.33
N LEU A 94 2.85 12.25 -2.94
CA LEU A 94 1.79 12.13 -1.94
C LEU A 94 2.23 12.63 -0.56
N MET A 95 3.40 12.20 -0.09
CA MET A 95 3.94 12.59 1.23
C MET A 95 4.20 14.10 1.35
N HIS A 96 4.26 14.81 0.21
CA HIS A 96 4.40 16.26 0.17
C HIS A 96 3.08 17.03 0.09
N ARG A 97 1.94 16.36 -0.08
CA ARG A 97 0.63 17.00 -0.07
C ARG A 97 0.22 17.42 1.33
N SER A 98 -0.36 18.62 1.47
CA SER A 98 -0.79 19.15 2.77
C SER A 98 -1.81 18.26 3.45
N HIS A 99 -2.81 17.76 2.72
CA HIS A 99 -3.85 16.90 3.28
C HIS A 99 -3.27 15.60 3.85
N PHE A 100 -2.25 15.02 3.21
CA PHE A 100 -1.64 13.78 3.69
C PHE A 100 -0.84 14.05 4.96
N ARG A 101 -0.12 15.18 5.01
CA ARG A 101 0.57 15.63 6.23
C ARG A 101 -0.40 15.87 7.38
N GLU A 102 -1.56 16.45 7.12
CA GLU A 102 -2.62 16.64 8.13
C GLU A 102 -3.09 15.30 8.70
N TRP A 103 -3.26 14.25 7.89
CA TRP A 103 -3.57 12.91 8.41
C TRP A 103 -2.45 12.32 9.27
N ILE A 104 -1.19 12.43 8.82
CA ILE A 104 -0.04 11.95 9.62
C ILE A 104 0.01 12.68 10.97
N THR A 105 -0.21 13.99 10.99
CA THR A 105 -0.29 14.78 12.23
C THR A 105 -1.46 14.33 13.11
N GLY A 106 -2.66 14.18 12.53
CA GLY A 106 -3.84 13.71 13.29
C GLY A 106 -3.65 12.32 13.89
N MET A 107 -2.96 11.42 13.18
CA MET A 107 -2.60 10.09 13.69
C MET A 107 -1.65 10.19 14.88
N ARG A 108 -0.60 11.03 14.78
CA ARG A 108 0.34 11.29 15.89
C ARG A 108 -0.38 11.83 17.13
N GLU A 109 -1.35 12.72 16.95
CA GLU A 109 -2.05 13.41 18.03
C GLU A 109 -3.15 12.56 18.69
N HIS A 110 -3.79 11.65 17.94
CA HIS A 110 -5.00 10.97 18.39
C HIS A 110 -4.90 9.44 18.47
N ARG A 111 -3.86 8.81 17.92
CA ARG A 111 -3.64 7.36 17.99
C ARG A 111 -2.21 7.06 18.47
N GLN A 112 -2.04 6.94 19.78
CA GLN A 112 -0.72 6.82 20.45
C GLN A 112 0.05 5.55 20.09
N ASP A 113 -0.65 4.51 19.65
CA ASP A 113 -0.13 3.22 19.22
C ASP A 113 0.09 3.12 17.70
N SER A 114 -0.25 4.17 16.94
CA SER A 114 -0.07 4.17 15.50
C SER A 114 1.41 4.30 15.10
N ALA A 115 1.77 3.81 13.92
CA ALA A 115 3.13 3.94 13.40
C ALA A 115 3.61 5.39 13.33
N PRO A 116 2.81 6.39 12.88
CA PRO A 116 3.20 7.78 13.01
C PRO A 116 3.51 8.18 14.46
N ALA A 117 2.74 7.75 15.47
CA ALA A 117 3.05 8.11 16.85
C ALA A 117 4.33 7.45 17.39
N LEU A 118 4.61 6.22 16.96
CA LEU A 118 5.71 5.40 17.48
C LEU A 118 7.05 5.66 16.79
N TYR A 119 7.05 5.99 15.50
CA TYR A 119 8.26 6.07 14.69
C TYR A 119 8.51 7.50 14.15
N PRO A 120 9.78 7.91 14.07
CA PRO A 120 10.16 9.17 13.43
C PRO A 120 9.92 9.14 11.91
N ASP A 121 9.75 10.32 11.32
CA ASP A 121 9.44 10.48 9.89
C ASP A 121 10.48 9.85 8.96
N ASN A 122 11.75 9.79 9.37
CA ASN A 122 12.84 9.16 8.61
C ASN A 122 12.77 7.63 8.56
N GLN A 123 11.86 7.01 9.31
CA GLN A 123 11.62 5.56 9.31
C GLN A 123 10.29 5.19 8.66
N LEU A 124 9.55 6.16 8.13
CA LEU A 124 8.20 5.97 7.62
C LEU A 124 8.12 6.32 6.15
N SER A 125 7.48 5.48 5.36
CA SER A 125 7.17 5.76 3.96
C SER A 125 5.78 5.27 3.60
N VAL A 126 5.11 5.90 2.65
CA VAL A 126 3.78 5.44 2.19
C VAL A 126 3.94 4.39 1.09
N LEU A 127 3.31 3.23 1.24
CA LEU A 127 3.33 2.15 0.25
C LEU A 127 2.15 2.22 -0.73
N SER A 128 0.95 2.44 -0.17
CA SER A 128 -0.30 2.45 -0.94
C SER A 128 -1.32 3.42 -0.36
N VAL A 129 -2.26 3.83 -1.20
CA VAL A 129 -3.46 4.59 -0.81
C VAL A 129 -4.69 3.84 -1.28
N ILE A 130 -5.67 3.72 -0.39
CA ILE A 130 -6.97 3.09 -0.65
C ILE A 130 -8.03 4.19 -0.85
N SER A 131 -7.97 5.25 -0.04
CA SER A 131 -8.84 6.43 -0.15
C SER A 131 -8.11 7.70 0.28
N GLU A 132 -7.86 8.61 -0.67
CA GLU A 132 -7.41 9.98 -0.36
C GLU A 132 -8.52 10.84 0.27
N GLN A 133 -9.76 10.37 0.36
CA GLN A 133 -10.82 11.13 1.03
C GLN A 133 -10.91 10.76 2.50
N ASP A 134 -10.77 9.47 2.80
CA ASP A 134 -10.96 8.92 4.14
C ASP A 134 -9.64 8.80 4.92
N GLY A 135 -8.50 9.03 4.27
CA GLY A 135 -7.19 8.85 4.88
C GLY A 135 -6.81 7.38 5.06
N ASP A 136 -7.26 6.52 4.14
CA ASP A 136 -6.94 5.09 4.15
C ASP A 136 -5.66 4.84 3.35
N TYR A 137 -4.60 4.38 4.03
CA TYR A 137 -3.28 4.20 3.44
C TYR A 137 -2.50 3.07 4.14
N THR A 138 -1.41 2.65 3.50
CA THR A 138 -0.48 1.66 4.03
C THR A 138 0.91 2.28 4.16
N LEU A 139 1.58 2.08 5.30
CA LEU A 139 2.94 2.55 5.57
C LEU A 139 3.95 1.39 5.57
N LEU A 140 5.17 1.71 5.15
CA LEU A 140 6.41 0.98 5.41
C LEU A 140 7.09 1.58 6.64
N ILE A 141 7.64 0.70 7.49
CA ILE A 141 8.31 1.10 8.73
C ILE A 141 9.66 0.39 8.84
N TRP A 142 10.72 1.17 9.08
CA TRP A 142 12.07 0.66 9.32
C TRP A 142 12.48 0.85 10.79
N PRO A 143 12.16 -0.10 11.68
CA PRO A 143 12.54 0.00 13.08
C PRO A 143 14.07 -0.13 13.31
N GLU A 144 14.78 -0.90 12.46
CA GLU A 144 16.23 -1.15 12.53
C GLU A 144 16.85 -1.32 11.11
N GLU A 145 18.10 -0.87 10.90
CA GLU A 145 18.80 -0.96 9.60
C GLU A 145 19.68 -2.23 9.44
N PRO A 146 19.78 -2.82 8.23
CA PRO A 146 18.81 -2.89 7.13
C PRO A 146 18.05 -4.22 7.17
N ALA A 147 16.81 -4.20 7.69
CA ALA A 147 15.86 -5.30 7.61
C ALA A 147 14.76 -5.01 6.58
N GLU A 148 13.98 -6.03 6.23
CA GLU A 148 12.71 -5.82 5.52
C GLU A 148 11.81 -4.91 6.36
N PRO A 149 11.19 -3.88 5.77
CA PRO A 149 10.30 -3.01 6.53
C PRO A 149 9.02 -3.73 6.91
N GLN A 150 8.50 -3.42 8.09
CA GLN A 150 7.15 -3.80 8.46
C GLN A 150 6.15 -3.05 7.59
N VAL A 151 4.97 -3.64 7.40
CA VAL A 151 3.87 -3.04 6.65
C VAL A 151 2.70 -2.83 7.58
N TRP A 152 2.25 -1.59 7.74
CA TRP A 152 1.10 -1.26 8.60
C TRP A 152 0.02 -0.60 7.75
N ARG A 153 -1.16 -1.21 7.72
CA ARG A 153 -2.33 -0.76 6.94
C ARG A 153 -3.33 -0.07 7.85
N TYR A 154 -3.86 1.06 7.39
CA TYR A 154 -4.94 1.80 8.02
C TYR A 154 -6.12 1.89 7.05
N GLN A 155 -7.25 1.33 7.43
CA GLN A 155 -8.48 1.37 6.64
C GLN A 155 -9.69 1.60 7.54
N GLY A 156 -10.30 2.77 7.44
CA GLY A 156 -11.32 3.26 8.36
C GLY A 156 -10.81 3.29 9.81
N GLN A 157 -11.40 2.47 10.66
CA GLN A 157 -11.00 2.33 12.08
C GLN A 157 -10.13 1.09 12.35
N GLN A 158 -9.75 0.35 11.30
CA GLN A 158 -8.95 -0.84 11.45
C GLN A 158 -7.47 -0.54 11.18
N GLU A 159 -6.62 -1.15 12.01
CA GLU A 159 -5.19 -1.23 11.82
C GLU A 159 -4.81 -2.70 11.65
N GLN A 160 -3.95 -2.99 10.67
CA GLN A 160 -3.33 -4.31 10.50
C GLN A 160 -1.83 -4.15 10.37
N GLN A 161 -1.08 -4.97 11.12
CA GLN A 161 0.38 -4.96 11.14
C GLN A 161 0.91 -6.27 10.53
N PHE A 162 1.92 -6.16 9.69
CA PHE A 162 2.57 -7.28 9.02
C PHE A 162 4.09 -7.16 9.17
N ASN A 163 4.77 -8.30 9.33
CA ASN A 163 6.21 -8.31 9.58
C ASN A 163 7.01 -7.81 8.37
N ASP A 164 6.52 -8.10 7.16
CA ASP A 164 7.13 -7.68 5.91
C ASP A 164 6.12 -7.61 4.76
N LEU A 165 6.61 -7.27 3.56
CA LEU A 165 5.80 -7.13 2.36
C LEU A 165 5.19 -8.47 1.91
N ALA A 166 5.91 -9.58 2.07
CA ALA A 166 5.44 -10.90 1.70
C ALA A 166 4.28 -11.37 2.59
N ASP A 167 4.34 -11.10 3.89
CA ASP A 167 3.26 -11.37 4.85
C ASP A 167 2.00 -10.58 4.50
N TRP A 168 2.15 -9.27 4.21
CA TRP A 168 1.04 -8.44 3.74
C TRP A 168 0.44 -8.94 2.42
N LEU A 169 1.27 -9.32 1.45
CA LEU A 169 0.81 -9.87 0.17
C LEU A 169 0.11 -11.22 0.30
N ARG A 170 0.51 -12.07 1.26
CA ARG A 170 -0.22 -13.32 1.56
C ARG A 170 -1.60 -13.02 2.10
N TRP A 171 -1.70 -12.08 3.05
CA TRP A 171 -2.98 -11.62 3.57
C TRP A 171 -3.88 -11.03 2.47
N MET A 172 -3.34 -10.20 1.57
CA MET A 172 -4.12 -9.68 0.41
C MET A 172 -4.59 -10.79 -0.53
N ASN A 173 -3.81 -11.86 -0.66
CA ASN A 173 -4.22 -13.06 -1.39
C ASN A 173 -5.15 -13.98 -0.59
N GLY A 174 -5.59 -13.61 0.62
CA GLY A 174 -6.40 -14.49 1.48
C GLY A 174 -5.70 -15.81 1.83
N ILE A 175 -4.37 -15.83 1.78
CA ILE A 175 -3.54 -16.96 2.21
C ILE A 175 -3.34 -16.77 3.71
N ALA A 176 -3.69 -17.77 4.53
CA ALA A 176 -3.45 -17.71 5.96
C ALA A 176 -1.96 -17.45 6.25
N THR A 177 -1.69 -16.38 6.98
CA THR A 177 -0.37 -16.00 7.52
C THR A 177 -0.10 -16.75 8.81
#